data_AF-A0A932ZV85-F1
#
_entry.id   AF-A0A932ZV85-F1
#
_cell.length_a   1.000
_cell.length_b   1.000
_cell.length_c   1.000
_cell.angle_alpha   90.00
_cell.angle_beta   90.00
_cell.angle_gamma   90.00
#
_symmetry.space_group_name_H-M   'P 1'
#
loop_
_entity.id
_entity.type
_entity.pdbx_description
1 polymer ?
#
loop_
_entity_poly.entity_id
_entity_poly.type
_entity_poly.pdbx_seq_one_letter_code
_entity_poly.pdbx_strand_id
1 'polypeptide(L)'
;MAVNSSATKDDRIGRPPFIPGTPEELDAVIAAPENHEVLIDNGRVRVLHVTIPPGQLEHMHTHKWPSVFIITRLPKIVYYTEKM
;
A
#
# COMPACT_ATOMS: atom_id res chain seq x y z
N MET A 1 -26.60 11.30 1.93
CA MET A 1 -25.70 12.42 2.28
C MET A 1 -24.31 12.05 1.79
N ALA A 2 -23.84 12.70 0.74
CA ALA A 2 -22.54 12.41 0.14
C ALA A 2 -21.46 13.17 0.91
N VAL A 3 -20.54 12.46 1.53
CA VAL A 3 -19.29 13.03 2.02
C VAL A 3 -18.36 13.19 0.82
N ASN A 4 -18.36 14.38 0.23
CA ASN A 4 -17.28 14.83 -0.66
C ASN A 4 -16.00 14.99 0.18
N SER A 5 -15.23 13.92 0.31
CA SER A 5 -13.87 14.02 0.84
C SER A 5 -12.93 14.38 -0.31
N SER A 6 -12.56 15.65 -0.37
CA SER A 6 -11.46 16.14 -1.20
C SER A 6 -10.11 15.69 -0.64
N ALA A 7 -9.91 14.38 -0.47
CA ALA A 7 -8.58 13.84 -0.23
C ALA A 7 -7.77 14.14 -1.50
N THR A 8 -6.86 15.09 -1.36
CA THR A 8 -5.96 15.56 -2.39
C THR A 8 -5.32 14.35 -3.08
N LYS A 9 -5.66 14.11 -4.36
CA LYS A 9 -4.84 13.27 -5.22
C LYS A 9 -3.48 13.96 -5.28
N ASP A 10 -2.55 13.53 -4.43
CA ASP A 10 -1.15 13.92 -4.53
C ASP A 10 -0.64 13.29 -5.83
N ASP A 11 -0.65 14.08 -6.90
CA ASP A 11 -0.35 13.71 -8.28
C ASP A 11 1.16 13.78 -8.60
N ARG A 12 2.00 13.95 -7.59
CA ARG A 12 3.45 14.01 -7.75
C ARG A 12 4.00 12.64 -8.15
N ILE A 13 4.65 12.61 -9.31
CA ILE A 13 5.34 11.44 -9.86
C ILE A 13 6.35 10.89 -8.83
N GLY A 14 6.19 9.63 -8.44
CA GLY A 14 7.19 8.89 -7.66
C GLY A 14 6.95 8.78 -6.15
N ARG A 15 5.82 9.29 -5.61
CA ARG A 15 5.40 8.96 -4.23
C ARG A 15 4.28 7.92 -4.24
N PRO A 16 4.36 6.85 -3.43
CA PRO A 16 3.20 6.01 -3.20
C PRO A 16 2.11 6.87 -2.56
N PRO A 17 0.87 6.87 -3.11
CA PRO A 17 -0.18 7.75 -2.61
C PRO A 17 -0.55 7.29 -1.19
N PHE A 18 -0.24 8.13 -0.20
CA PHE A 18 -0.90 8.05 1.09
C PHE A 18 -2.34 8.55 0.87
N ILE A 19 -3.30 7.63 0.89
CA ILE A 19 -4.72 7.94 0.72
C ILE A 19 -5.40 7.70 2.08
N PRO A 20 -5.56 8.73 2.92
CA PRO A 20 -6.25 8.58 4.19
C PRO A 20 -7.72 8.21 3.95
N GLY A 21 -8.25 7.32 4.81
CA GLY A 21 -9.67 6.94 4.76
C GLY A 21 -10.02 5.94 3.67
N THR A 22 -9.05 5.18 3.14
CA THR A 22 -9.32 4.02 2.29
C THR A 22 -10.07 2.93 3.07
N PRO A 23 -10.94 2.15 2.40
CA PRO A 23 -11.61 1.00 3.02
C PRO A 23 -10.64 0.02 3.66
N GLU A 24 -11.07 -0.69 4.70
CA GLU A 24 -10.22 -1.63 5.46
C GLU A 24 -9.70 -2.76 4.56
N GLU A 25 -10.52 -3.18 3.61
CA GLU A 25 -10.18 -4.22 2.62
C GLU A 25 -8.97 -3.84 1.75
N LEU A 26 -8.60 -2.55 1.68
CA LEU A 26 -7.43 -2.06 0.94
C LEU A 26 -6.20 -1.84 1.84
N ASP A 27 -6.21 -2.26 3.11
CA ASP A 27 -4.97 -2.40 3.88
C ASP A 27 -4.10 -3.50 3.24
N ALA A 28 -2.82 -3.20 3.04
CA ALA A 28 -1.85 -4.10 2.43
C ALA A 28 -1.83 -5.51 3.06
N VAL A 29 -1.97 -5.60 4.39
CA VAL A 29 -1.94 -6.90 5.10
C VAL A 29 -3.23 -7.71 4.92
N ILE A 30 -4.32 -7.06 4.50
CA ILE A 30 -5.62 -7.71 4.24
C ILE A 30 -5.74 -8.07 2.76
N ALA A 31 -5.37 -7.15 1.87
CA ALA A 31 -5.48 -7.32 0.43
C ALA A 31 -4.42 -8.27 -0.15
N ALA A 32 -3.22 -8.28 0.41
CA ALA A 32 -2.08 -9.07 -0.05
C ALA A 32 -1.36 -9.79 1.12
N PRO A 33 -2.08 -10.63 1.89
CA PRO A 33 -1.54 -11.30 3.08
C PRO A 33 -0.39 -12.25 2.75
N GLU A 34 -0.28 -12.70 1.49
CA GLU A 34 0.82 -13.58 1.05
C GLU A 34 2.16 -12.85 0.97
N ASN A 35 2.14 -11.52 0.78
CA ASN A 35 3.33 -10.71 0.54
C ASN A 35 3.67 -9.76 1.69
N HIS A 36 2.73 -9.52 2.62
CA HIS A 36 2.86 -8.57 3.73
C HIS A 36 2.80 -9.26 5.09
N GLU A 37 3.95 -9.38 5.75
CA GLU A 37 4.07 -9.94 7.09
C GLU A 37 4.17 -8.82 8.14
N VAL A 38 3.34 -8.88 9.18
CA VAL A 38 3.42 -7.94 10.32
C VAL A 38 4.47 -8.43 11.30
N LEU A 39 5.59 -7.69 11.41
CA LEU A 39 6.64 -7.99 12.40
C LEU A 39 6.36 -7.32 13.75
N ILE A 40 5.81 -6.11 13.72
CA ILE A 40 5.46 -5.31 14.91
C ILE A 40 4.17 -4.56 14.61
N ASP A 41 3.21 -4.57 15.54
CA ASP A 41 2.10 -3.62 15.59
C ASP A 41 1.81 -3.27 17.05
N ASN A 42 2.03 -2.01 17.43
CA ASN A 42 1.84 -1.53 18.80
C ASN A 42 0.85 -0.37 18.91
N GLY A 43 0.02 -0.15 17.87
CA GLY A 43 -0.94 0.96 17.82
C GLY A 43 -0.33 2.35 17.62
N ARG A 44 1.00 2.48 17.57
CA ARG A 44 1.71 3.72 17.18
C ARG A 44 2.48 3.54 15.88
N VAL A 45 3.12 2.40 15.72
CA VAL A 45 3.87 2.02 14.53
C VAL A 45 3.55 0.58 14.15
N ARG A 46 3.47 0.33 12.85
CA ARG A 46 3.42 -1.00 12.26
C ARG A 46 4.67 -1.18 11.40
N VAL A 47 5.38 -2.28 11.61
CA VAL A 47 6.53 -2.68 10.78
C VAL A 47 6.10 -3.88 9.95
N LEU A 48 6.19 -3.72 8.63
CA LEU A 48 5.88 -4.75 7.66
C LEU A 48 7.16 -5.27 7.03
N HIS A 49 7.28 -6.59 6.94
CA HIS A 49 8.23 -7.24 6.05
C HIS A 49 7.49 -7.60 4.76
N VAL A 50 7.96 -7.03 3.65
CA VAL A 50 7.32 -7.17 2.35
C VAL A 50 8.21 -7.96 1.41
N THR A 51 7.70 -9.09 0.92
CA THR A 51 8.40 -9.92 -0.07
C THR A 51 7.46 -10.22 -1.22
N ILE A 52 7.86 -9.85 -2.44
CA ILE A 52 7.12 -10.16 -3.67
C ILE A 52 8.04 -11.01 -4.57
N PRO A 53 7.78 -12.33 -4.69
CA PRO A 53 8.50 -13.22 -5.59
C PRO A 53 8.48 -12.76 -7.06
N PRO A 54 9.53 -13.09 -7.85
CA PRO A 54 9.52 -12.84 -9.28
C PRO A 54 8.31 -13.48 -9.98
N GLY A 55 7.62 -12.70 -10.81
CA GLY A 55 6.46 -13.17 -11.58
C GLY A 55 5.14 -13.17 -10.80
N GLN A 56 5.14 -12.81 -9.52
CA GLN A 56 3.91 -12.64 -8.76
C GLN A 56 3.32 -11.25 -8.98
N LEU A 57 1.99 -11.20 -9.12
CA LEU A 57 1.24 -9.95 -9.12
C LEU A 57 0.91 -9.58 -7.67
N GLU A 58 1.26 -8.36 -7.29
CA GLU A 58 0.84 -7.78 -6.02
C GLU A 58 -0.64 -7.39 -6.10
N HIS A 59 -1.46 -7.82 -5.13
CA HIS A 59 -2.86 -7.40 -5.10
C HIS A 59 -2.97 -5.90 -4.80
N MET A 60 -3.95 -5.26 -5.43
CA MET A 60 -4.20 -3.83 -5.27
C MET A 60 -4.48 -3.50 -3.80
N HIS A 61 -3.73 -2.55 -3.26
CA HIS A 61 -3.89 -2.07 -1.89
C HIS A 61 -3.41 -0.63 -1.76
N THR A 62 -3.60 -0.06 -0.59
CA THR A 62 -3.19 1.30 -0.26
C THR A 62 -2.29 1.31 0.96
N HIS A 63 -1.40 2.29 1.04
CA HIS A 63 -0.65 2.56 2.27
C HIS A 63 -1.49 3.49 3.13
N LYS A 64 -2.37 2.89 3.93
CA LYS A 64 -3.39 3.57 4.75
C LYS A 64 -2.82 4.58 5.74
N TRP A 65 -1.54 4.46 6.13
CA TRP A 65 -0.83 5.38 7.02
C TRP A 65 0.46 5.93 6.38
N PRO A 66 0.95 7.10 6.81
CA PRO A 66 2.25 7.61 6.37
C PRO A 66 3.35 6.59 6.67
N SER A 67 4.19 6.30 5.67
CA SER A 67 5.12 5.17 5.70
C SER A 67 6.50 5.55 5.19
N VAL A 68 7.53 4.86 5.68
CA VAL A 68 8.91 4.91 5.18
C VAL A 68 9.27 3.54 4.62
N PHE A 69 9.79 3.50 3.40
CA PHE A 69 10.18 2.26 2.73
C PHE A 69 11.69 2.09 2.75
N ILE A 70 12.16 0.95 3.24
CA ILE A 70 13.55 0.52 3.11
C ILE A 70 13.57 -0.62 2.11
N ILE A 71 14.08 -0.35 0.90
CA ILE A 71 14.13 -1.34 -0.17
C ILE A 71 15.51 -2.00 -0.14
N THR A 72 15.56 -3.25 0.32
CA THR A 72 16.81 -4.04 0.37
C THR A 72 17.17 -4.63 -0.99
N ARG A 73 16.17 -4.96 -1.80
CA ARG A 73 16.33 -5.44 -3.19
C ARG A 73 15.27 -4.80 -4.07
N LEU A 74 15.71 -3.95 -5.00
CA LEU A 74 14.81 -3.26 -5.93
C LEU A 74 14.23 -4.25 -6.96
N PRO A 75 12.89 -4.40 -7.04
CA PRO A 75 12.25 -5.15 -8.11
C PRO A 75 12.14 -4.31 -9.38
N LYS A 76 12.10 -4.97 -10.54
CA LYS A 76 11.57 -4.35 -11.77
C LYS A 76 10.05 -4.41 -11.69
N ILE A 77 9.43 -3.29 -11.37
CA ILE A 77 7.97 -3.19 -11.22
C ILE A 77 7.35 -2.90 -12.58
N VAL A 78 6.32 -3.67 -12.93
CA VAL A 78 5.39 -3.35 -14.01
C VAL A 78 4.08 -2.97 -13.36
N TYR A 79 3.61 -1.75 -13.61
CA TYR A 79 2.34 -1.28 -13.08
C TYR A 79 1.20 -1.77 -13.96
N TYR A 80 0.21 -2.39 -13.34
CA TYR A 80 -1.06 -2.77 -13.96
C TYR A 80 -2.12 -1.79 -13.47
N THR A 81 -2.85 -1.18 -14.39
CA THR A 81 -4.04 -0.39 -14.03
C THR A 81 -5.27 -1.26 -14.18
N GLU A 82 -5.97 -1.53 -13.09
CA GLU A 82 -7.37 -1.92 -13.20
C GLU A 82 -8.19 -0.70 -13.66
N LYS A 83 -9.05 -0.88 -14.65
CA LYS A 83 -10.09 0.12 -14.94
C LYS A 83 -11.09 0.05 -13.79
N MET A 84 -11.03 1.02 -12.89
CA MET A 84 -12.16 1.34 -11.99
C MET A 84 -13.33 1.88 -12.80
#